data_AF-A0A929SQL2-F1
#
_entry.id   AF-A0A929SQL2-F1
#
_cell.length_a   1.000
_cell.length_b   1.000
_cell.length_c   1.000
_cell.angle_alpha   90.00
_cell.angle_beta   90.00
_cell.angle_gamma   90.00
#
_symmetry.space_group_name_H-M   'P 1'
#
loop_
_entity.id
_entity.type
_entity.pdbx_description
1 polymer ?
#
loop_
_entity_poly.entity_id
_entity_poly.type
_entity_poly.pdbx_seq_one_letter_code
_entity_poly.pdbx_strand_id
1 'polypeptide(L)'
;MTNNTDKIMHGYYSRYANNLFLTYIFLNIYKLSKVIGIYNGYFLLLFIQSIIFSLGGYLIYKIADMYFKERYKIYSVCTWIIYMIIVGLSPHIVLTYSDGIGMFLSLLLTYIIFKLEDRKILINNKEIIRNRILKTILILFFTNLTIISYYIKPQIIIISIAYGIIKLMNIIVNIIKKYIIKSVENKNKIQTNIYYIIIILLIVLTGYMTYTYITKANNSMGINVDKEKRFNITHYAMLGWNTESKGVFTIKDENFSGKYEKLKDREKANIEELKKRIIEMGIGGVINQISRKILTNYNDGTFSGVATFVYIRDEYNIQGLDNNLSEFLKNVYYERGKYNQIYTQIMQCLWISILIFNMFSYNDSKSRKIAIIILALIGLFLFETIFEARSRYIFVYVPLYIFIGVIGIKNVLNWTSRRIKCMKNRKNVILCIGKRQ
;
A
#
# COMPACT_ATOMS: atom_id res chain seq x y z
N MET A 1 4.08 19.15 -36.09
CA MET A 1 4.31 19.21 -34.62
C MET A 1 4.31 17.84 -33.93
N THR A 2 4.06 16.72 -34.62
CA THR A 2 3.97 15.35 -34.07
C THR A 2 5.31 14.72 -33.66
N ASN A 3 6.40 14.97 -34.40
CA ASN A 3 7.69 14.27 -34.17
C ASN A 3 8.34 14.51 -32.80
N ASN A 4 8.17 15.68 -32.17
CA ASN A 4 8.86 15.99 -30.92
C ASN A 4 8.13 15.41 -29.70
N THR A 5 6.79 15.45 -29.70
CA THR A 5 5.96 14.82 -28.66
C THR A 5 6.10 13.30 -28.67
N ASP A 6 6.14 12.68 -29.86
CA ASP A 6 6.32 11.24 -29.98
C ASP A 6 7.70 10.82 -29.47
N LYS A 7 8.76 11.56 -29.86
CA LYS A 7 10.13 11.33 -29.37
C LYS A 7 10.23 11.47 -27.85
N ILE A 8 9.56 12.45 -27.25
CA ILE A 8 9.50 12.63 -25.78
C ILE A 8 8.76 11.46 -25.12
N MET A 9 7.62 11.03 -25.66
CA MET A 9 6.84 9.90 -25.14
C MET A 9 7.65 8.59 -25.21
N HIS A 10 8.25 8.28 -26.36
CA HIS A 10 9.10 7.09 -26.52
C HIS A 10 10.28 7.12 -25.55
N GLY A 11 10.96 8.27 -25.40
CA GLY A 11 12.08 8.43 -24.45
C GLY A 11 11.66 8.20 -23.00
N TYR A 12 10.55 8.83 -22.57
CA TYR A 12 10.03 8.70 -21.20
C TYR A 12 9.65 7.25 -20.88
N TYR A 13 8.83 6.60 -21.72
CA TYR A 13 8.37 5.23 -21.45
C TYR A 13 9.45 4.17 -21.67
N SER A 14 10.53 4.49 -22.38
CA SER A 14 11.72 3.63 -22.41
C SER A 14 12.45 3.61 -21.07
N ARG A 15 12.61 4.78 -20.42
CA ARG A 15 13.22 4.88 -19.08
C ARG A 15 12.29 4.36 -17.99
N TYR A 16 11.04 4.81 -18.00
CA TYR A 16 10.00 4.56 -17.00
C TYR A 16 8.94 3.56 -17.48
N ALA A 17 9.39 2.41 -18.00
CA ALA A 17 8.52 1.38 -18.55
C ALA A 17 7.52 0.79 -17.52
N ASN A 18 7.76 0.98 -16.22
CA ASN A 18 6.82 0.62 -15.15
C ASN A 18 5.52 1.45 -15.19
N ASN A 19 5.49 2.60 -15.85
CA ASN A 19 4.29 3.43 -15.97
C ASN A 19 3.38 3.05 -17.15
N LEU A 20 3.84 2.19 -18.07
CA LEU A 20 3.12 1.85 -19.30
C LEU A 20 1.72 1.29 -19.05
N PHE A 21 1.57 0.35 -18.13
CA PHE A 21 0.29 -0.31 -17.91
C PHE A 21 -0.73 0.64 -17.28
N LEU A 22 -0.29 1.53 -16.39
CA LEU A 22 -1.15 2.59 -15.84
C LEU A 22 -1.59 3.56 -16.95
N THR A 23 -0.67 3.96 -17.83
CA THR A 23 -0.98 4.79 -19.00
C THR A 23 -2.02 4.11 -19.89
N TYR A 24 -1.89 2.81 -20.14
CA TYR A 24 -2.88 2.05 -20.91
C TYR A 24 -4.27 2.11 -20.25
N ILE A 25 -4.36 1.96 -18.93
CA ILE A 25 -5.63 2.08 -18.20
C ILE A 25 -6.21 3.49 -18.39
N PHE A 26 -5.40 4.53 -18.21
CA PHE A 26 -5.85 5.92 -18.36
C PHE A 26 -6.30 6.24 -19.79
N LEU A 27 -5.58 5.73 -20.78
CA LEU A 27 -5.95 5.89 -22.20
C LEU A 27 -7.32 5.28 -22.50
N ASN A 28 -7.63 4.11 -21.93
CA ASN A 28 -8.94 3.48 -22.12
C ASN A 28 -10.06 4.23 -21.40
N ILE A 29 -9.79 4.79 -20.22
CA ILE A 29 -10.75 5.69 -19.56
C ILE A 29 -10.99 6.93 -20.41
N TYR A 30 -9.95 7.51 -21.01
CA TYR A 30 -10.10 8.65 -21.91
C TYR A 30 -10.88 8.32 -23.18
N LYS A 31 -10.67 7.13 -23.76
CA LYS A 31 -11.49 6.64 -24.89
C LYS A 31 -12.95 6.47 -24.48
N LEU A 32 -13.20 5.90 -23.30
CA LEU A 32 -14.55 5.75 -22.75
C LEU A 32 -15.22 7.11 -22.53
N SER A 33 -14.48 8.12 -22.03
CA SER A 33 -15.04 9.46 -21.79
C SER A 33 -15.63 10.07 -23.06
N LYS A 34 -14.96 9.89 -24.21
CA LYS A 34 -15.46 10.34 -25.51
C LYS A 34 -16.76 9.65 -25.92
N VAL A 35 -16.88 8.33 -25.65
CA VAL A 35 -18.08 7.55 -26.00
C VAL A 35 -19.30 8.01 -25.19
N ILE A 36 -19.11 8.34 -23.92
CA ILE A 36 -20.20 8.78 -23.02
C ILE A 36 -20.45 10.29 -23.05
N GLY A 37 -19.80 11.04 -23.94
CA GLY A 37 -20.00 12.49 -24.11
C GLY A 37 -19.28 13.38 -23.08
N ILE A 38 -18.32 12.85 -22.32
CA ILE A 38 -17.47 13.64 -21.41
C ILE A 38 -16.21 14.08 -22.16
N TYR A 39 -16.21 15.34 -22.61
CA TYR A 39 -15.12 15.93 -23.39
C TYR A 39 -13.80 16.05 -22.62
N ASN A 40 -13.85 16.29 -21.29
CA ASN A 40 -12.67 16.32 -20.44
C ASN A 40 -12.43 14.94 -19.80
N GLY A 41 -11.64 14.07 -20.44
CA GLY A 41 -11.37 12.73 -19.92
C GLY A 41 -10.59 12.71 -18.59
N TYR A 42 -9.87 13.79 -18.24
CA TYR A 42 -9.27 13.93 -16.91
C TYR A 42 -10.34 14.03 -15.82
N PHE A 43 -11.46 14.69 -16.10
CA PHE A 43 -12.60 14.74 -15.17
C PHE A 43 -13.16 13.35 -14.89
N LEU A 44 -13.29 12.49 -15.92
CA LEU A 44 -13.72 11.10 -15.71
C LEU A 44 -12.73 10.31 -14.85
N LEU A 45 -11.42 10.54 -15.02
CA LEU A 45 -10.40 9.93 -14.15
C LEU A 45 -10.60 10.36 -12.69
N LEU A 46 -10.83 11.65 -12.42
CA LEU A 46 -11.09 12.17 -11.07
C LEU A 46 -12.36 11.58 -10.46
N PHE A 47 -13.40 11.42 -11.27
CA PHE A 47 -14.64 10.81 -10.85
C PHE A 47 -14.44 9.34 -10.45
N ILE A 48 -13.76 8.54 -11.29
CA ILE A 48 -13.40 7.14 -10.98
C ILE A 48 -12.54 7.08 -9.73
N GLN A 49 -11.57 7.98 -9.59
CA GLN A 49 -10.69 8.08 -8.43
C GLN A 49 -11.48 8.30 -7.12
N SER A 50 -12.51 9.16 -7.18
CA SER A 50 -13.41 9.42 -6.04
C SER A 50 -14.24 8.18 -5.68
N ILE A 51 -14.71 7.42 -6.67
CA ILE A 51 -15.38 6.13 -6.45
C ILE A 51 -14.41 5.14 -5.80
N ILE A 52 -13.18 5.04 -6.27
CA ILE A 52 -12.14 4.16 -5.74
C ILE A 52 -11.87 4.48 -4.25
N PHE A 53 -11.81 5.77 -3.87
CA PHE A 53 -11.63 6.18 -2.48
C PHE A 53 -12.84 5.82 -1.61
N SER A 54 -14.05 5.96 -2.15
CA SER A 54 -15.28 5.57 -1.45
C SER A 54 -15.35 4.06 -1.22
N LEU A 55 -15.02 3.27 -2.25
CA LEU A 55 -14.92 1.81 -2.15
C LEU A 55 -13.79 1.38 -1.21
N GLY A 56 -12.67 2.11 -1.18
CA GLY A 56 -11.60 1.91 -0.21
C GLY A 56 -12.10 2.07 1.23
N GLY A 57 -12.91 3.10 1.50
CA GLY A 57 -13.55 3.32 2.80
C GLY A 57 -14.44 2.14 3.20
N TYR A 58 -15.27 1.66 2.28
CA TYR A 58 -16.09 0.48 2.51
C TYR A 58 -15.25 -0.78 2.78
N LEU A 59 -14.17 -0.99 2.01
CA LEU A 59 -13.28 -2.15 2.19
C LEU A 59 -12.57 -2.12 3.55
N ILE A 60 -12.04 -0.98 3.98
CA ILE A 60 -11.34 -0.90 5.27
C ILE A 60 -12.30 -1.14 6.44
N TYR A 61 -13.54 -0.66 6.35
CA TYR A 61 -14.60 -1.00 7.31
C TYR A 61 -14.83 -2.52 7.36
N LYS A 62 -14.97 -3.18 6.20
CA LYS A 62 -15.18 -4.64 6.14
C LYS A 62 -14.00 -5.43 6.68
N ILE A 63 -12.76 -5.02 6.37
CA ILE A 63 -11.54 -5.63 6.92
C ILE A 63 -11.53 -5.53 8.44
N ALA A 64 -11.83 -4.34 8.97
CA ALA A 64 -11.90 -4.10 10.41
C ALA A 64 -13.01 -4.92 11.08
N ASP A 65 -14.19 -4.98 10.48
CA ASP A 65 -15.34 -5.74 10.98
C ASP A 65 -15.06 -7.25 11.02
N MET A 66 -14.35 -7.79 10.03
CA MET A 66 -13.91 -9.19 10.02
C MET A 66 -12.92 -9.52 11.16
N TYR A 67 -12.22 -8.52 11.70
CA TYR A 67 -11.31 -8.69 12.83
C TYR A 67 -12.01 -8.46 14.17
N PHE A 68 -12.66 -7.31 14.34
CA PHE A 68 -13.25 -6.89 15.60
C PHE A 68 -14.52 -7.68 15.96
N LYS A 69 -15.30 -8.10 14.96
CA LYS A 69 -16.60 -8.78 15.11
C LYS A 69 -17.60 -7.95 15.94
N GLU A 70 -18.78 -8.51 16.21
CA GLU A 70 -19.88 -7.81 16.89
C GLU A 70 -19.49 -7.19 18.23
N ARG A 71 -18.67 -7.88 19.03
CA ARG A 71 -18.22 -7.41 20.35
C ARG A 71 -17.46 -6.08 20.32
N TYR A 72 -16.83 -5.74 19.20
CA TYR A 72 -15.97 -4.56 19.07
C TYR A 72 -16.29 -3.73 17.83
N LYS A 73 -17.54 -3.80 17.33
CA LYS A 73 -17.97 -3.14 16.09
C LYS A 73 -17.72 -1.64 16.05
N ILE A 74 -17.77 -0.96 17.20
CA ILE A 74 -17.44 0.46 17.32
C ILE A 74 -16.05 0.77 16.76
N TYR A 75 -15.06 -0.11 16.96
CA TYR A 75 -13.70 0.08 16.46
C TYR A 75 -13.61 -0.08 14.93
N SER A 76 -14.49 -0.88 14.32
CA SER A 76 -14.63 -0.93 12.85
C SER A 76 -15.14 0.41 12.32
N VAL A 77 -16.13 1.00 12.98
CA VAL A 77 -16.66 2.33 12.64
C VAL A 77 -15.61 3.42 12.86
N CYS A 78 -14.88 3.39 13.98
CA CYS A 78 -13.77 4.32 14.24
C CYS A 78 -12.69 4.23 13.14
N THR A 79 -12.34 3.03 12.69
CA THR A 79 -11.39 2.82 11.58
C THR A 79 -11.88 3.51 10.31
N TRP A 80 -13.16 3.36 9.99
CA TRP A 80 -13.77 3.99 8.83
C TRP A 80 -13.82 5.52 8.94
N ILE A 81 -14.20 6.07 10.10
CA ILE A 81 -14.23 7.53 10.33
C ILE A 81 -12.84 8.13 10.17
N ILE A 82 -11.81 7.51 10.77
CA ILE A 82 -10.43 8.00 10.65
C ILE A 82 -9.95 7.92 9.19
N TYR A 83 -10.31 6.86 8.46
CA TYR A 83 -10.08 6.80 7.02
C TYR A 83 -10.75 7.95 6.26
N MET A 84 -12.01 8.26 6.55
CA MET A 84 -12.72 9.37 5.90
C MET A 84 -12.03 10.70 6.16
N ILE A 85 -11.49 10.93 7.35
CA ILE A 85 -10.78 12.17 7.70
C ILE A 85 -9.43 12.25 6.99
N ILE A 86 -8.62 11.18 7.00
CA ILE A 86 -7.24 11.24 6.51
C ILE A 86 -7.14 11.01 5.00
N VAL A 87 -7.89 10.03 4.49
CA VAL A 87 -7.89 9.64 3.07
C VAL A 87 -9.02 10.35 2.33
N GLY A 88 -10.22 10.42 2.92
CA GLY A 88 -11.39 11.06 2.32
C GLY A 88 -11.34 12.59 2.28
N LEU A 89 -10.46 13.23 3.06
CA LEU A 89 -10.11 14.65 2.93
C LEU A 89 -8.66 14.83 2.44
N SER A 90 -8.10 13.80 1.81
CA SER A 90 -6.74 13.87 1.30
C SER A 90 -6.71 14.67 -0.01
N PRO A 91 -5.63 15.44 -0.27
CA PRO A 91 -5.47 16.12 -1.54
C PRO A 91 -5.29 15.10 -2.70
N HIS A 92 -4.95 13.84 -2.37
CA HIS A 92 -4.84 12.73 -3.34
C HIS A 92 -6.16 12.36 -4.04
N ILE A 93 -7.30 12.86 -3.58
CA ILE A 93 -8.60 12.67 -4.27
C ILE A 93 -8.57 13.29 -5.67
N VAL A 94 -7.89 14.43 -5.81
CA VAL A 94 -7.82 15.17 -7.08
C VAL A 94 -6.52 14.92 -7.85
N LEU A 95 -5.68 13.98 -7.37
CA LEU A 95 -4.44 13.56 -8.00
C LEU A 95 -4.60 12.14 -8.55
N THR A 96 -5.03 12.03 -9.81
CA THR A 96 -5.23 10.74 -10.47
C THR A 96 -3.89 10.12 -10.87
N TYR A 97 -3.38 9.24 -10.02
CA TYR A 97 -2.14 8.51 -10.27
C TYR A 97 -2.17 7.11 -9.63
N SER A 98 -1.01 6.45 -9.60
CA SER A 98 -0.85 5.09 -9.08
C SER A 98 -1.11 4.96 -7.57
N ASP A 99 -0.96 6.04 -6.77
CA ASP A 99 -1.08 5.97 -5.31
C ASP A 99 -2.50 5.60 -4.87
N GLY A 100 -3.50 6.26 -5.45
CA GLY A 100 -4.87 6.06 -5.05
C GLY A 100 -5.47 4.75 -5.54
N ILE A 101 -5.17 4.35 -6.79
CA ILE A 101 -5.50 3.01 -7.29
C ILE A 101 -4.78 1.95 -6.45
N GLY A 102 -3.49 2.19 -6.14
CA GLY A 102 -2.69 1.26 -5.36
C GLY A 102 -3.15 1.09 -3.92
N MET A 103 -3.65 2.15 -3.30
CA MET A 103 -4.29 2.09 -1.99
C MET A 103 -5.50 1.15 -2.01
N PHE A 104 -6.41 1.34 -2.97
CA PHE A 104 -7.58 0.45 -3.12
C PHE A 104 -7.18 -1.00 -3.39
N LEU A 105 -6.20 -1.23 -4.26
CA LEU A 105 -5.72 -2.59 -4.55
C LEU A 105 -5.09 -3.26 -3.32
N SER A 106 -4.35 -2.52 -2.50
CA SER A 106 -3.81 -3.05 -1.24
C SER A 106 -4.91 -3.47 -0.26
N LEU A 107 -6.00 -2.71 -0.19
CA LEU A 107 -7.18 -3.03 0.61
C LEU A 107 -7.90 -4.25 0.06
N LEU A 108 -8.10 -4.33 -1.25
CA LEU A 108 -8.76 -5.45 -1.89
C LEU A 108 -7.97 -6.75 -1.68
N LEU A 109 -6.64 -6.73 -1.86
CA LEU A 109 -5.76 -7.85 -1.55
C LEU A 109 -5.86 -8.26 -0.07
N THR A 110 -5.83 -7.28 0.85
CA THR A 110 -5.96 -7.53 2.29
C THR A 110 -7.31 -8.16 2.64
N TYR A 111 -8.40 -7.67 2.04
CA TYR A 111 -9.74 -8.23 2.22
C TYR A 111 -9.82 -9.69 1.76
N ILE A 112 -9.25 -10.00 0.59
CA ILE A 112 -9.18 -11.38 0.08
C ILE A 112 -8.34 -12.27 1.01
N ILE A 113 -7.18 -11.80 1.48
CA ILE A 113 -6.36 -12.50 2.47
C ILE A 113 -7.17 -12.80 3.73
N PHE A 114 -7.93 -11.82 4.25
CA PHE A 114 -8.76 -12.00 5.43
C PHE A 114 -9.86 -13.04 5.21
N LYS A 115 -10.42 -13.14 4.00
CA LYS A 115 -11.38 -14.19 3.62
C LYS A 115 -10.70 -15.55 3.54
N LEU A 116 -9.53 -15.64 2.93
CA LEU A 116 -8.75 -16.89 2.84
C LEU A 116 -8.29 -17.40 4.21
N GLU A 117 -8.01 -16.50 5.16
CA GLU A 117 -7.66 -16.83 6.55
C GLU A 117 -8.87 -17.07 7.46
N ASP A 118 -10.10 -16.91 6.96
CA ASP A 118 -11.29 -17.14 7.79
C ASP A 118 -11.55 -18.64 8.00
N ARG A 119 -11.56 -19.06 9.27
CA ARG A 119 -11.68 -20.48 9.66
C ARG A 119 -13.08 -21.07 9.37
N LYS A 120 -14.10 -20.24 9.14
CA LYS A 120 -15.46 -20.71 8.82
C LYS A 120 -15.55 -21.46 7.48
N ILE A 121 -14.62 -21.22 6.55
CA ILE A 121 -14.53 -21.94 5.27
C ILE A 121 -14.22 -23.45 5.48
N LEU A 122 -13.77 -23.86 6.67
CA LEU A 122 -13.30 -25.22 6.96
C LEU A 122 -14.28 -26.15 7.69
N ILE A 123 -15.42 -25.68 8.23
CA ILE A 123 -16.13 -26.45 9.28
C ILE A 123 -17.47 -27.07 8.84
N ASN A 124 -18.07 -26.67 7.71
CA ASN A 124 -19.39 -27.19 7.34
C ASN A 124 -19.32 -28.40 6.38
N ASN A 125 -19.57 -29.61 6.89
CA ASN A 125 -19.39 -30.88 6.15
C ASN A 125 -20.29 -31.04 4.92
N LYS A 126 -21.46 -30.37 4.86
CA LYS A 126 -22.36 -30.39 3.69
C LYS A 126 -21.91 -29.48 2.53
N GLU A 127 -20.94 -28.58 2.76
CA GLU A 127 -20.53 -27.55 1.77
C GLU A 127 -19.04 -27.60 1.40
N ILE A 128 -18.36 -28.71 1.70
CA ILE A 128 -16.90 -28.84 1.51
C ILE A 128 -16.49 -28.52 0.07
N ILE A 129 -17.22 -29.03 -0.93
CA ILE A 129 -16.92 -28.80 -2.36
C ILE A 129 -17.09 -27.32 -2.71
N ARG A 130 -18.22 -26.70 -2.32
CA ARG A 130 -18.48 -25.27 -2.57
C ARG A 130 -17.41 -24.38 -1.93
N ASN A 131 -17.02 -24.69 -0.70
CA ASN A 131 -15.98 -23.95 0.01
C ASN A 131 -14.59 -24.12 -0.62
N ARG A 132 -14.27 -25.32 -1.14
CA ARG A 132 -13.04 -25.55 -1.91
C ARG A 132 -13.03 -24.77 -3.21
N ILE A 133 -14.14 -24.77 -3.96
CA ILE A 133 -14.27 -23.99 -5.20
C ILE A 133 -14.12 -22.50 -4.92
N LEU A 134 -14.86 -21.97 -3.95
CA LEU A 134 -14.76 -20.56 -3.55
C LEU A 134 -13.33 -20.19 -3.14
N LYS A 135 -12.67 -21.05 -2.36
CA LYS A 135 -11.27 -20.84 -1.97
C LYS A 135 -10.33 -20.85 -3.17
N THR A 136 -10.51 -21.77 -4.12
CA THR A 136 -9.72 -21.80 -5.37
C THR A 136 -9.95 -20.51 -6.16
N ILE A 137 -11.19 -20.07 -6.34
CA ILE A 137 -11.53 -18.81 -7.02
C ILE A 137 -10.84 -17.62 -6.33
N LEU A 138 -10.91 -17.54 -4.99
CA LEU A 138 -10.25 -16.48 -4.24
C LEU A 138 -8.73 -16.51 -4.38
N ILE A 139 -8.10 -17.68 -4.43
CA ILE A 139 -6.64 -17.83 -4.64
C ILE A 139 -6.26 -17.36 -6.05
N LEU A 140 -7.01 -17.78 -7.08
CA LEU A 140 -6.76 -17.36 -8.45
C LEU A 140 -6.98 -15.86 -8.61
N PHE A 141 -8.05 -15.31 -8.04
CA PHE A 141 -8.32 -13.88 -8.04
C PHE A 141 -7.21 -13.10 -7.32
N PHE A 142 -6.80 -13.54 -6.13
CA PHE A 142 -5.69 -12.95 -5.38
C PHE A 142 -4.39 -12.92 -6.18
N THR A 143 -4.05 -14.02 -6.85
CA THR A 143 -2.82 -14.16 -7.63
C THR A 143 -2.81 -13.20 -8.81
N ASN A 144 -3.87 -13.20 -9.62
CA ASN A 144 -3.97 -12.35 -10.79
C ASN A 144 -4.04 -10.86 -10.40
N LEU A 145 -4.77 -10.54 -9.32
CA LEU A 145 -4.83 -9.19 -8.77
C LEU A 145 -3.45 -8.73 -8.26
N THR A 146 -2.66 -9.61 -7.66
CA THR A 146 -1.28 -9.29 -7.23
C THR A 146 -0.41 -8.91 -8.43
N ILE A 147 -0.50 -9.65 -9.53
CA ILE A 147 0.26 -9.36 -10.77
C ILE A 147 -0.16 -7.99 -11.32
N ILE A 148 -1.47 -7.75 -11.49
CA ILE A 148 -2.02 -6.47 -11.96
C ILE A 148 -1.54 -5.32 -11.06
N SER A 149 -1.60 -5.52 -9.74
CA SER A 149 -1.19 -4.51 -8.76
C SER A 149 0.30 -4.17 -8.89
N TYR A 150 1.16 -5.16 -9.08
CA TYR A 150 2.60 -4.92 -9.29
C TYR A 150 2.89 -4.04 -10.51
N TYR A 151 2.16 -4.24 -11.62
CA TYR A 151 2.31 -3.43 -12.83
C TYR A 151 1.68 -2.03 -12.74
N ILE A 152 0.79 -1.79 -11.78
CA ILE A 152 0.27 -0.45 -11.47
C ILE A 152 1.21 0.28 -10.52
N LYS A 153 1.62 -0.39 -9.44
CA LYS A 153 2.55 0.13 -8.44
C LYS A 153 3.27 -1.02 -7.71
N PRO A 154 4.59 -1.19 -7.91
CA PRO A 154 5.34 -2.34 -7.41
C PRO A 154 5.21 -2.56 -5.89
N GLN A 155 5.14 -1.50 -5.09
CA GLN A 155 5.04 -1.57 -3.62
C GLN A 155 3.84 -2.40 -3.14
N ILE A 156 2.78 -2.51 -3.93
CA ILE A 156 1.57 -3.24 -3.51
C ILE A 156 1.87 -4.72 -3.30
N ILE A 157 2.83 -5.32 -4.04
CA ILE A 157 3.17 -6.74 -3.93
C ILE A 157 3.64 -7.14 -2.51
N ILE A 158 4.07 -6.18 -1.70
CA ILE A 158 4.62 -6.41 -0.35
C ILE A 158 3.61 -7.13 0.55
N ILE A 159 2.30 -6.82 0.47
CA ILE A 159 1.25 -7.53 1.25
C ILE A 159 1.15 -9.01 0.83
N SER A 160 1.35 -9.30 -0.46
CA SER A 160 1.34 -10.66 -0.98
C SER A 160 2.61 -11.42 -0.58
N ILE A 161 3.76 -10.75 -0.54
CA ILE A 161 5.02 -11.30 0.01
C ILE A 161 4.83 -11.64 1.49
N ALA A 162 4.29 -10.72 2.29
CA ALA A 162 4.02 -10.94 3.71
C ALA A 162 3.07 -12.14 3.94
N TYR A 163 2.01 -12.25 3.14
CA TYR A 163 1.11 -13.41 3.17
C TYR A 163 1.84 -14.72 2.82
N GLY A 164 2.68 -14.70 1.78
CA GLY A 164 3.50 -15.84 1.37
C GLY A 164 4.46 -16.31 2.46
N ILE A 165 5.17 -15.38 3.12
CA ILE A 165 6.08 -15.67 4.24
C ILE A 165 5.31 -16.34 5.39
N ILE A 166 4.19 -15.76 5.82
CA ILE A 166 3.39 -16.34 6.91
C ILE A 166 2.84 -17.73 6.55
N LYS A 167 2.46 -17.95 5.29
CA LYS A 167 2.03 -19.28 4.81
C LYS A 167 3.15 -20.29 4.83
N LEU A 168 4.33 -19.91 4.32
CA LEU A 168 5.51 -20.77 4.32
C LEU A 168 5.92 -21.14 5.74
N MET A 169 5.97 -20.18 6.67
CA MET A 169 6.29 -20.44 8.07
C MET A 169 5.30 -21.41 8.72
N ASN A 170 3.99 -21.27 8.45
CA ASN A 170 2.99 -22.22 8.96
C ASN A 170 3.19 -23.64 8.41
N ILE A 171 3.57 -23.77 7.13
CA ILE A 171 3.88 -25.08 6.51
C ILE A 171 5.10 -25.70 7.22
N ILE A 172 6.18 -24.94 7.39
CA ILE A 172 7.41 -25.39 8.06
C ILE A 172 7.11 -25.85 9.49
N VAL A 173 6.36 -25.05 10.27
CA VAL A 173 5.97 -25.42 11.65
C VAL A 173 5.13 -26.69 11.69
N ASN A 174 4.22 -26.88 10.75
CA ASN A 174 3.41 -28.11 10.68
C ASN A 174 4.25 -29.34 10.32
N ILE A 175 5.23 -29.19 9.43
CA ILE A 175 6.18 -30.26 9.08
C ILE A 175 7.00 -30.66 10.33
N ILE A 176 7.58 -29.68 11.04
CA ILE A 176 8.36 -29.93 12.26
C ILE A 176 7.51 -30.63 13.32
N LYS A 177 6.28 -30.15 13.58
CA LYS A 177 5.36 -30.80 14.53
C LYS A 177 5.06 -32.24 14.15
N LYS A 178 4.89 -32.52 12.87
CA LYS A 178 4.63 -33.89 12.38
C LYS A 178 5.83 -34.81 12.62
N TYR A 179 7.05 -34.33 12.39
CA TYR A 179 8.28 -35.09 12.67
C TYR A 179 8.47 -35.36 14.17
N ILE A 180 8.16 -34.38 15.02
CA ILE A 180 8.33 -34.52 16.48
C ILE A 180 7.25 -35.42 17.11
N ILE A 181 5.98 -35.29 16.68
CA ILE A 181 4.83 -35.89 17.38
C ILE A 181 4.45 -37.29 16.85
N LYS A 182 5.15 -37.85 15.85
CA LYS A 182 4.86 -39.18 15.26
C LYS A 182 3.34 -39.41 15.06
N SER A 183 2.64 -38.40 14.53
CA SER A 183 1.19 -38.47 14.35
C SER A 183 0.80 -39.38 13.18
N VAL A 184 -0.16 -40.28 13.42
CA VAL A 184 -0.73 -41.28 12.50
C VAL A 184 -1.03 -40.70 11.11
N GLU A 185 -0.64 -41.43 10.07
CA GLU A 185 -0.87 -41.04 8.67
C GLU A 185 -2.35 -41.12 8.28
N ASN A 186 -2.88 -40.00 7.78
CA ASN A 186 -4.23 -39.93 7.22
C ASN A 186 -4.26 -40.48 5.78
N LYS A 187 -5.15 -41.44 5.50
CA LYS A 187 -5.36 -42.08 4.18
C LYS A 187 -5.82 -41.11 3.06
N ASN A 188 -6.21 -39.86 3.38
CA ASN A 188 -6.65 -38.84 2.40
C ASN A 188 -5.51 -37.99 1.77
N LYS A 189 -4.25 -38.41 1.92
CA LYS A 189 -3.06 -37.64 1.51
C LYS A 189 -2.97 -37.47 -0.02
N ILE A 190 -3.31 -38.51 -0.79
CA ILE A 190 -3.21 -38.52 -2.26
C ILE A 190 -4.16 -37.50 -2.90
N GLN A 191 -5.45 -37.51 -2.52
CA GLN A 191 -6.45 -36.58 -3.05
C GLN A 191 -6.15 -35.12 -2.69
N THR A 192 -5.55 -34.91 -1.52
CA THR A 192 -5.12 -33.58 -1.06
C THR A 192 -3.92 -33.07 -1.86
N ASN A 193 -2.94 -33.94 -2.17
CA ASN A 193 -1.78 -33.59 -2.99
C ASN A 193 -2.18 -33.25 -4.44
N ILE A 194 -3.09 -34.01 -5.05
CA ILE A 194 -3.60 -33.75 -6.40
C ILE A 194 -4.30 -32.39 -6.49
N TYR A 195 -5.14 -32.04 -5.50
CA TYR A 195 -5.79 -30.73 -5.44
C TYR A 195 -4.78 -29.57 -5.44
N TYR A 196 -3.70 -29.67 -4.66
CA TYR A 196 -2.66 -28.65 -4.63
C TYR A 196 -1.88 -28.55 -5.94
N ILE A 197 -1.57 -29.68 -6.60
CA ILE A 197 -0.92 -29.69 -7.92
C ILE A 197 -1.81 -28.97 -8.95
N ILE A 198 -3.10 -29.29 -9.00
CA ILE A 198 -4.07 -28.64 -9.90
C ILE A 198 -4.12 -27.13 -9.63
N ILE A 199 -4.17 -26.70 -8.37
CA ILE A 199 -4.16 -25.27 -8.03
C ILE A 199 -2.89 -24.59 -8.51
N ILE A 200 -1.71 -25.20 -8.30
CA ILE A 200 -0.44 -24.62 -8.75
C ILE A 200 -0.43 -24.46 -10.27
N LEU A 201 -0.88 -25.47 -11.01
CA LEU A 201 -1.02 -25.39 -12.48
C LEU A 201 -1.96 -24.27 -12.90
N LEU A 202 -3.12 -24.11 -12.24
CA LEU A 202 -4.07 -23.03 -12.52
C LEU A 202 -3.50 -21.65 -12.18
N ILE A 203 -2.73 -21.53 -11.09
CA ILE A 203 -2.04 -20.29 -10.72
C ILE A 203 -1.05 -19.89 -11.82
N VAL A 204 -0.20 -20.83 -12.26
CA VAL A 204 0.79 -20.58 -13.32
C VAL A 204 0.09 -20.20 -14.63
N LEU A 205 -0.93 -20.97 -15.04
CA LEU A 205 -1.67 -20.72 -16.26
C LEU A 205 -2.35 -19.34 -16.25
N THR A 206 -3.16 -19.05 -15.23
CA THR A 206 -3.90 -17.78 -15.14
C THR A 206 -2.96 -16.60 -14.96
N GLY A 207 -1.89 -16.75 -14.16
CA GLY A 207 -0.86 -15.74 -13.99
C GLY A 207 -0.14 -15.41 -15.30
N TYR A 208 0.20 -16.43 -16.11
CA TYR A 208 0.77 -16.24 -17.45
C TYR A 208 -0.21 -15.53 -18.39
N MET A 209 -1.51 -15.89 -18.36
CA MET A 209 -2.54 -15.20 -19.12
C MET A 209 -2.65 -13.71 -18.75
N THR A 210 -2.59 -13.38 -17.46
CA THR A 210 -2.60 -11.99 -17.00
C THR A 210 -1.34 -11.24 -17.43
N TYR A 211 -0.16 -11.86 -17.31
CA TYR A 211 1.09 -11.26 -17.78
C TYR A 211 1.09 -10.99 -19.28
N THR A 212 0.63 -11.95 -20.09
CA THR A 212 0.54 -11.79 -21.55
C THR A 212 -0.49 -10.74 -21.94
N TYR A 213 -1.62 -10.64 -21.22
CA TYR A 213 -2.59 -9.55 -21.40
C TYR A 213 -1.96 -8.18 -21.16
N ILE A 214 -1.25 -7.99 -20.04
CA ILE A 214 -0.56 -6.73 -19.72
C ILE A 214 0.47 -6.39 -20.81
N THR A 215 1.22 -7.38 -21.27
CA THR A 215 2.22 -7.19 -22.35
C THR A 215 1.55 -6.76 -23.65
N LYS A 216 0.46 -7.42 -24.06
CA LYS A 216 -0.33 -7.04 -25.24
C LYS A 216 -0.94 -5.65 -25.10
N ALA A 217 -1.47 -5.32 -23.93
CA ALA A 217 -2.02 -4.01 -23.61
C ALA A 217 -0.97 -2.91 -23.79
N ASN A 218 0.24 -3.10 -23.24
CA ASN A 218 1.33 -2.15 -23.40
C ASN A 218 1.75 -2.00 -24.87
N ASN A 219 1.87 -3.10 -25.61
CA ASN A 219 2.25 -3.07 -27.03
C ASN A 219 1.18 -2.40 -27.91
N SER A 220 -0.11 -2.49 -27.54
CA SER A 220 -1.22 -1.89 -28.28
C SER A 220 -1.21 -0.36 -28.31
N MET A 221 -0.42 0.29 -27.46
CA MET A 221 -0.31 1.74 -27.42
C MET A 221 0.57 2.32 -28.55
N GLY A 222 1.26 1.48 -29.32
CA GLY A 222 2.17 1.93 -30.40
C GLY A 222 3.45 2.59 -29.88
N ILE A 223 3.74 2.51 -28.58
CA ILE A 223 4.94 3.07 -27.97
C ILE A 223 6.09 2.08 -28.18
N ASN A 224 7.05 2.43 -29.03
CA ASN A 224 8.29 1.68 -29.15
C ASN A 224 9.17 1.92 -27.92
N VAL A 225 9.26 0.90 -27.06
CA VAL A 225 10.00 0.94 -25.79
C VAL A 225 11.39 0.35 -26.01
N ASP A 226 12.41 1.18 -25.84
CA ASP A 226 13.80 0.75 -25.82
C ASP A 226 14.12 0.11 -24.46
N LYS A 227 14.24 -1.23 -24.45
CA LYS A 227 14.52 -2.00 -23.23
C LYS A 227 15.89 -1.68 -22.64
N GLU A 228 16.87 -1.25 -23.45
CA GLU A 228 18.21 -0.92 -22.98
C GLU A 228 18.21 0.38 -22.20
N LYS A 229 17.25 1.29 -22.41
CA LYS A 229 17.13 2.56 -21.67
C LYS A 229 16.41 2.46 -20.33
N ARG A 230 15.88 1.27 -19.98
CA ARG A 230 15.05 1.09 -18.79
C ARG A 230 15.82 1.35 -17.50
N PHE A 231 15.20 2.12 -16.60
CA PHE A 231 15.63 2.19 -15.20
C PHE A 231 15.06 1.03 -14.40
N ASN A 232 15.92 0.40 -13.60
CA ASN A 232 15.57 -0.76 -12.81
C ASN A 232 15.92 -0.57 -11.33
N ILE A 233 15.84 -1.65 -10.56
CA ILE A 233 16.02 -1.64 -9.11
C ILE A 233 17.34 -1.00 -8.65
N THR A 234 18.41 -1.10 -9.45
CA THR A 234 19.73 -0.51 -9.11
C THR A 234 19.69 1.03 -9.13
N HIS A 235 18.95 1.62 -10.07
CA HIS A 235 18.79 3.07 -10.18
C HIS A 235 18.05 3.64 -8.96
N TYR A 236 16.90 3.04 -8.62
CA TYR A 236 16.11 3.48 -7.47
C TYR A 236 16.82 3.23 -6.14
N ALA A 237 17.64 2.17 -6.03
CA ALA A 237 18.47 1.95 -4.86
C ALA A 237 19.52 3.07 -4.76
N MET A 238 20.31 3.30 -5.81
CA MET A 238 21.31 4.36 -5.86
C MET A 238 20.73 5.73 -5.48
N LEU A 239 19.57 6.11 -6.05
CA LEU A 239 18.80 7.31 -5.69
C LEU A 239 18.49 7.38 -4.19
N GLY A 240 17.97 6.27 -3.65
CA GLY A 240 17.59 6.16 -2.24
C GLY A 240 18.74 6.40 -1.27
N TRP A 241 19.99 6.25 -1.69
CA TRP A 241 21.18 6.46 -0.86
C TRP A 241 21.91 7.78 -1.17
N ASN A 242 21.29 8.69 -1.92
CA ASN A 242 21.80 10.06 -2.09
C ASN A 242 21.60 10.89 -0.80
N THR A 243 22.69 11.34 -0.20
CA THR A 243 22.67 12.13 1.04
C THR A 243 22.27 13.58 0.83
N GLU A 244 22.60 14.17 -0.33
CA GLU A 244 22.23 15.56 -0.66
C GLU A 244 20.71 15.70 -0.78
N SER A 245 20.06 14.73 -1.44
CA SER A 245 18.60 14.75 -1.64
C SER A 245 17.81 14.05 -0.55
N LYS A 246 18.47 13.52 0.49
CA LYS A 246 17.84 12.70 1.54
C LYS A 246 17.05 11.51 0.96
N GLY A 247 17.54 10.95 -0.14
CA GLY A 247 16.96 9.81 -0.85
C GLY A 247 15.82 10.15 -1.82
N VAL A 248 15.47 11.42 -2.01
CA VAL A 248 14.44 11.85 -2.98
C VAL A 248 15.01 11.84 -4.40
N PHE A 249 14.14 11.66 -5.41
CA PHE A 249 14.47 11.85 -6.82
C PHE A 249 15.28 13.13 -7.10
N THR A 250 16.31 13.01 -7.93
CA THR A 250 17.02 14.16 -8.49
C THR A 250 17.30 13.97 -9.98
N ILE A 251 17.25 15.07 -10.72
CA ILE A 251 17.64 15.11 -12.14
C ILE A 251 19.12 14.72 -12.30
N LYS A 252 19.98 15.04 -11.32
CA LYS A 252 21.40 14.65 -11.33
C LYS A 252 21.57 13.12 -11.38
N ASP A 253 20.87 12.39 -10.53
CA ASP A 253 20.94 10.93 -10.48
C ASP A 253 20.23 10.27 -11.68
N GLU A 254 19.13 10.87 -12.18
CA GLU A 254 18.53 10.47 -13.46
C GLU A 254 19.54 10.60 -14.60
N ASN A 255 20.22 11.74 -14.71
CA ASN A 255 21.23 11.97 -15.75
C ASN A 255 22.44 11.03 -15.60
N PHE A 256 22.86 10.75 -14.36
CA PHE A 256 23.92 9.79 -14.09
C PHE A 256 23.58 8.39 -14.63
N SER A 257 22.38 7.89 -14.38
CA SER A 257 21.96 6.58 -14.91
C SER A 257 21.65 6.65 -16.41
N GLY A 258 21.08 7.76 -16.87
CA GLY A 258 20.63 7.97 -18.24
C GLY A 258 21.75 8.13 -19.27
N LYS A 259 23.00 8.40 -18.84
CA LYS A 259 24.15 8.54 -19.74
C LYS A 259 24.67 7.21 -20.31
N TYR A 260 24.39 6.10 -19.63
CA TYR A 260 24.79 4.76 -20.10
C TYR A 260 23.76 4.23 -21.10
N GLU A 261 24.20 3.78 -22.27
CA GLU A 261 23.30 3.26 -23.31
C GLU A 261 22.79 1.86 -22.97
N LYS A 262 23.69 0.95 -22.61
CA LYS A 262 23.35 -0.44 -22.28
C LYS A 262 22.87 -0.60 -20.85
N LEU A 263 21.86 -1.46 -20.67
CA LEU A 263 21.28 -1.75 -19.36
C LEU A 263 22.31 -2.29 -18.37
N LYS A 264 23.16 -3.23 -18.80
CA LYS A 264 24.17 -3.85 -17.94
C LYS A 264 25.22 -2.86 -17.45
N ASP A 265 25.68 -1.96 -18.33
CA ASP A 265 26.67 -0.95 -17.97
C ASP A 265 26.09 0.06 -16.97
N ARG A 266 24.81 0.42 -17.16
CA ARG A 266 24.05 1.24 -16.21
C ARG A 266 23.89 0.56 -14.86
N GLU A 267 23.52 -0.72 -14.82
CA GLU A 267 23.38 -1.49 -13.58
C GLU A 267 24.68 -1.51 -12.79
N LYS A 268 25.79 -1.80 -13.48
CA LYS A 268 27.12 -1.81 -12.88
C LYS A 268 27.47 -0.44 -12.28
N ALA A 269 27.30 0.63 -13.06
CA ALA A 269 27.58 1.99 -12.62
C ALA A 269 26.71 2.44 -11.43
N ASN A 270 25.41 2.12 -11.45
CA ASN A 270 24.51 2.42 -10.34
C ASN A 270 24.92 1.69 -9.06
N ILE A 271 25.34 0.42 -9.17
CA ILE A 271 25.82 -0.36 -8.02
C ILE A 271 27.15 0.19 -7.50
N GLU A 272 28.07 0.60 -8.38
CA GLU A 272 29.34 1.21 -7.99
C GLU A 272 29.12 2.54 -7.27
N GLU A 273 28.26 3.41 -7.79
CA GLU A 273 27.91 4.69 -7.15
C GLU A 273 27.17 4.47 -5.82
N LEU A 274 26.24 3.51 -5.76
CA LEU A 274 25.58 3.12 -4.51
C LEU A 274 26.59 2.66 -3.45
N LYS A 275 27.52 1.77 -3.83
CA LYS A 275 28.58 1.28 -2.92
C LYS A 275 29.48 2.42 -2.47
N LYS A 276 29.90 3.28 -3.40
CA LYS A 276 30.69 4.47 -3.10
C LYS A 276 30.01 5.33 -2.04
N ARG A 277 28.73 5.69 -2.22
CA ARG A 277 27.93 6.47 -1.25
C ARG A 277 27.90 5.80 0.13
N ILE A 278 27.64 4.49 0.18
CA ILE A 278 27.58 3.74 1.44
C ILE A 278 28.95 3.73 2.15
N ILE A 279 30.04 3.54 1.40
CA ILE A 279 31.41 3.51 1.96
C ILE A 279 31.81 4.91 2.47
N GLU A 280 31.59 5.95 1.67
CA GLU A 280 31.92 7.34 2.03
C GLU A 280 31.13 7.83 3.25
N MET A 281 29.88 7.39 3.42
CA MET A 281 29.08 7.70 4.61
C MET A 281 29.60 7.04 5.89
N GLY A 282 30.20 5.85 5.78
CA GLY A 282 30.48 4.98 6.93
C GLY A 282 29.21 4.57 7.69
N ILE A 283 29.37 3.80 8.78
CA ILE A 283 28.24 3.27 9.56
C ILE A 283 27.38 4.40 10.15
N GLY A 284 28.01 5.44 10.71
CA GLY A 284 27.31 6.58 11.29
C GLY A 284 26.50 7.37 10.26
N GLY A 285 27.07 7.60 9.07
CA GLY A 285 26.36 8.24 7.96
C GLY A 285 25.21 7.40 7.43
N VAL A 286 25.37 6.08 7.35
CA VAL A 286 24.30 5.15 6.96
C VAL A 286 23.12 5.22 7.93
N ILE A 287 23.36 5.19 9.24
CA ILE A 287 22.29 5.32 10.25
C ILE A 287 21.58 6.68 10.12
N ASN A 288 22.35 7.76 9.99
CA ASN A 288 21.81 9.11 9.80
C ASN A 288 20.98 9.22 8.51
N GLN A 289 21.43 8.63 7.40
CA GLN A 289 20.70 8.62 6.15
C GLN A 289 19.37 7.85 6.28
N ILE A 290 19.37 6.70 6.95
CA ILE A 290 18.14 5.96 7.26
C ILE A 290 17.20 6.84 8.07
N SER A 291 17.67 7.51 9.13
CA SER A 291 16.85 8.44 9.92
C SER A 291 16.27 9.59 9.08
N ARG A 292 17.08 10.20 8.19
CA ARG A 292 16.62 11.25 7.27
C ARG A 292 15.54 10.73 6.32
N LYS A 293 15.70 9.53 5.77
CA LYS A 293 14.69 8.91 4.91
C LYS A 293 13.39 8.59 5.64
N ILE A 294 13.49 8.11 6.88
CA ILE A 294 12.30 7.90 7.72
C ILE A 294 11.55 9.22 7.87
N LEU A 295 12.25 10.34 8.14
CA LEU A 295 11.61 11.66 8.17
C LEU A 295 11.02 12.04 6.81
N THR A 296 11.73 11.85 5.70
CA THR A 296 11.20 12.12 4.35
C THR A 296 9.91 11.34 4.05
N ASN A 297 9.82 10.09 4.50
CA ASN A 297 8.69 9.21 4.20
C ASN A 297 7.51 9.39 5.17
N TYR A 298 7.78 9.64 6.46
CA TYR A 298 6.77 9.62 7.51
C TYR A 298 6.47 10.99 8.14
N ASN A 299 7.29 12.02 7.92
CA ASN A 299 7.09 13.37 8.49
C ASN A 299 6.18 14.27 7.63
N ASP A 300 5.19 13.69 6.97
CA ASP A 300 4.22 14.43 6.17
C ASP A 300 2.87 13.71 6.16
N GLY A 301 1.96 14.20 7.00
CA GLY A 301 0.59 13.70 7.15
C GLY A 301 -0.32 13.99 5.95
N THR A 302 0.14 14.77 4.97
CA THR A 302 -0.55 14.95 3.67
C THR A 302 -0.04 14.02 2.58
N PHE A 303 1.01 13.24 2.87
CA PHE A 303 1.59 12.22 1.99
C PHE A 303 2.02 12.78 0.61
N SER A 304 2.68 13.94 0.61
CA SER A 304 3.05 14.76 -0.57
C SER A 304 1.86 15.28 -1.36
N GLY A 305 0.63 15.17 -0.84
CA GLY A 305 -0.58 15.60 -1.53
C GLY A 305 -0.50 17.08 -1.87
N VAL A 306 -0.27 17.94 -0.88
CA VAL A 306 -0.16 19.40 -1.04
C VAL A 306 1.03 19.77 -1.94
N ALA A 307 2.20 19.20 -1.70
CA ALA A 307 3.40 19.45 -2.50
C ALA A 307 3.24 19.05 -3.99
N THR A 308 2.28 18.17 -4.31
CA THR A 308 2.00 17.78 -5.70
C THR A 308 1.13 18.81 -6.42
N PHE A 309 0.41 19.69 -5.70
CA PHE A 309 -0.28 20.84 -6.32
C PHE A 309 0.67 21.87 -6.91
N VAL A 310 1.94 21.88 -6.50
CA VAL A 310 2.97 22.77 -7.09
C VAL A 310 3.14 22.52 -8.60
N TYR A 311 2.81 21.31 -9.09
CA TYR A 311 2.82 21.00 -10.52
C TYR A 311 1.57 21.51 -11.27
N ILE A 312 0.54 21.95 -10.56
CA ILE A 312 -0.59 22.70 -11.11
C ILE A 312 -0.13 24.17 -11.16
N ARG A 313 0.66 24.49 -12.20
CA ARG A 313 1.41 25.75 -12.31
C ARG A 313 0.54 26.98 -12.60
N ASP A 314 -0.66 26.76 -13.13
CA ASP A 314 -1.62 27.81 -13.44
C ASP A 314 -2.92 27.55 -12.67
N GLU A 315 -3.50 28.60 -12.08
CA GLU A 315 -4.86 28.54 -11.57
C GLU A 315 -5.78 28.16 -12.74
N TYR A 316 -6.22 26.91 -12.77
CA TYR A 316 -7.29 26.50 -13.68
C TYR A 316 -8.58 27.20 -13.22
N ASN A 317 -8.80 28.40 -13.75
CA ASN A 317 -10.06 29.12 -13.60
C ASN A 317 -11.07 28.51 -14.57
N ILE A 318 -11.73 27.46 -14.10
CA ILE A 318 -12.82 26.83 -14.83
C ILE A 318 -14.05 27.73 -14.67
N GLN A 319 -14.41 28.43 -15.74
CA GLN A 319 -15.60 29.29 -15.78
C GLN A 319 -16.82 28.54 -15.24
N GLY A 320 -17.51 29.16 -14.26
CA GLY A 320 -18.70 28.60 -13.61
C GLY A 320 -18.43 27.78 -12.35
N LEU A 321 -17.17 27.55 -11.96
CA LEU A 321 -16.78 26.88 -10.71
C LEU A 321 -16.16 27.82 -9.68
N ASP A 322 -16.23 29.14 -9.89
CA ASP A 322 -15.77 30.16 -8.96
C ASP A 322 -16.87 30.48 -7.93
N ASN A 323 -17.10 29.54 -7.02
CA ASN A 323 -18.04 29.69 -5.90
C ASN A 323 -17.31 29.60 -4.54
N ASN A 324 -18.00 29.98 -3.48
CA ASN A 324 -17.45 30.01 -2.12
C ASN A 324 -16.84 28.65 -1.68
N LEU A 325 -17.39 27.52 -2.17
CA LEU A 325 -16.85 26.20 -1.86
C LEU A 325 -15.52 25.95 -2.57
N SER A 326 -15.41 26.30 -3.85
CA SER A 326 -14.17 26.21 -4.63
C SER A 326 -13.07 27.07 -4.00
N GLU A 327 -13.38 28.31 -3.64
CA GLU A 327 -12.45 29.21 -2.94
C GLU A 327 -12.03 28.65 -1.57
N PHE A 328 -12.97 28.12 -0.80
CA PHE A 328 -12.67 27.47 0.48
C PHE A 328 -11.72 26.27 0.30
N LEU A 329 -12.00 25.37 -0.65
CA LEU A 329 -11.18 24.18 -0.90
C LEU A 329 -9.79 24.55 -1.43
N LYS A 330 -9.67 25.55 -2.32
CA LYS A 330 -8.38 26.11 -2.75
C LYS A 330 -7.59 26.65 -1.55
N ASN A 331 -8.25 27.40 -0.66
CA ASN A 331 -7.63 27.92 0.56
C ASN A 331 -7.18 26.83 1.56
N VAL A 332 -7.79 25.65 1.52
CA VAL A 332 -7.39 24.49 2.35
C VAL A 332 -6.24 23.71 1.71
N TYR A 333 -6.33 23.39 0.41
CA TYR A 333 -5.42 22.44 -0.22
C TYR A 333 -4.22 23.05 -0.94
N TYR A 334 -4.30 24.29 -1.43
CA TYR A 334 -3.18 24.92 -2.12
C TYR A 334 -2.13 25.37 -1.11
N GLU A 335 -0.85 25.22 -1.46
CA GLU A 335 0.29 25.50 -0.57
C GLU A 335 0.29 26.92 0.02
N ARG A 336 -0.24 27.90 -0.73
CA ARG A 336 -0.37 29.30 -0.29
C ARG A 336 -1.77 29.68 0.20
N GLY A 337 -2.66 28.70 0.35
CA GLY A 337 -4.04 28.91 0.79
C GLY A 337 -4.11 29.32 2.27
N LYS A 338 -5.08 30.19 2.60
CA LYS A 338 -5.24 30.76 3.96
C LYS A 338 -5.32 29.71 5.08
N TYR A 339 -5.93 28.56 4.82
CA TYR A 339 -6.17 27.50 5.81
C TYR A 339 -5.21 26.31 5.67
N ASN A 340 -4.29 26.34 4.70
CA ASN A 340 -3.42 25.21 4.39
C ASN A 340 -2.50 24.82 5.55
N GLN A 341 -1.94 25.80 6.26
CA GLN A 341 -1.09 25.55 7.42
C GLN A 341 -1.85 24.83 8.56
N ILE A 342 -3.09 25.24 8.83
CA ILE A 342 -3.94 24.58 9.85
C ILE A 342 -4.28 23.16 9.41
N TYR A 343 -4.69 22.99 8.15
CA TYR A 343 -5.02 21.68 7.58
C TYR A 343 -3.84 20.70 7.65
N THR A 344 -2.65 21.12 7.20
CA THR A 344 -1.43 20.28 7.21
C THR A 344 -1.03 19.88 8.63
N GLN A 345 -1.14 20.79 9.61
CA GLN A 345 -0.88 20.49 11.02
C GLN A 345 -1.88 19.48 11.61
N ILE A 346 -3.18 19.63 11.31
CA ILE A 346 -4.20 18.66 11.75
C ILE A 346 -3.88 17.28 11.19
N MET A 347 -3.59 17.18 9.88
CA MET A 347 -3.23 15.91 9.23
C MET A 347 -1.95 15.31 9.82
N GLN A 348 -0.95 16.13 10.12
CA GLN A 348 0.28 15.69 10.77
C GLN A 348 0.03 15.14 12.18
N CYS A 349 -0.77 15.82 13.00
CA CYS A 349 -1.12 15.36 14.34
C CYS A 349 -1.89 14.03 14.30
N LEU A 350 -2.86 13.90 13.38
CA LEU A 350 -3.60 12.65 13.18
C LEU A 350 -2.67 11.50 12.75
N TRP A 351 -1.78 11.78 11.81
CA TRP A 351 -0.83 10.80 11.30
C TRP A 351 0.15 10.32 12.37
N ILE A 352 0.79 11.24 13.10
CA ILE A 352 1.67 10.90 14.23
C ILE A 352 0.91 10.09 15.28
N SER A 353 -0.32 10.49 15.61
CA SER A 353 -1.15 9.77 16.58
C SER A 353 -1.37 8.31 16.15
N ILE A 354 -1.68 8.08 14.87
CA ILE A 354 -1.81 6.72 14.32
C ILE A 354 -0.52 5.94 14.49
N LEU A 355 0.62 6.52 14.11
CA LEU A 355 1.93 5.86 14.24
C LEU A 355 2.25 5.49 15.69
N ILE A 356 1.97 6.37 16.65
CA ILE A 356 2.13 6.08 18.08
C ILE A 356 1.22 4.91 18.48
N PHE A 357 -0.05 4.94 18.08
CA PHE A 357 -0.98 3.87 18.44
C PHE A 357 -0.63 2.52 17.80
N ASN A 358 -0.01 2.50 16.61
CA ASN A 358 0.49 1.25 16.00
C ASN A 358 1.45 0.48 16.95
N MET A 359 2.22 1.17 17.79
CA MET A 359 3.12 0.49 18.75
C MET A 359 2.37 -0.37 19.77
N PHE A 360 1.11 -0.04 20.08
CA PHE A 360 0.30 -0.74 21.07
C PHE A 360 -0.46 -1.96 20.51
N SER A 361 -0.31 -2.29 19.22
CA SER A 361 -0.92 -3.47 18.60
C SER A 361 0.02 -4.68 18.51
N TYR A 362 1.22 -4.62 19.08
CA TYR A 362 2.23 -5.69 18.95
C TYR A 362 1.71 -7.06 19.40
N ASN A 363 0.91 -7.11 20.47
CA ASN A 363 0.33 -8.35 21.01
C ASN A 363 -0.72 -8.99 20.07
N ASP A 364 -1.34 -8.22 19.19
CA ASP A 364 -2.34 -8.71 18.23
C ASP A 364 -1.70 -9.47 17.08
N SER A 365 -0.37 -9.40 16.90
CA SER A 365 0.39 -10.24 15.96
C SER A 365 0.20 -11.74 16.19
N LYS A 366 -0.34 -12.17 17.34
CA LYS A 366 -0.80 -13.56 17.57
C LYS A 366 -1.89 -13.99 16.59
N SER A 367 -2.70 -13.04 16.11
CA SER A 367 -3.63 -13.28 15.00
C SER A 367 -2.87 -13.29 13.68
N ARG A 368 -2.96 -14.40 12.93
CA ARG A 368 -2.31 -14.52 11.60
C ARG A 368 -2.67 -13.36 10.68
N LYS A 369 -3.94 -12.95 10.68
CA LYS A 369 -4.45 -11.83 9.89
C LYS A 369 -3.70 -10.53 10.20
N ILE A 370 -3.45 -10.25 11.47
CA ILE A 370 -2.74 -9.05 11.92
C ILE A 370 -1.23 -9.19 11.69
N ALA A 371 -0.65 -10.38 11.91
CA ALA A 371 0.75 -10.65 11.60
C ALA A 371 1.09 -10.36 10.14
N ILE A 372 0.21 -10.74 9.19
CA ILE A 372 0.38 -10.46 7.77
C ILE A 372 0.42 -8.95 7.51
N ILE A 373 -0.49 -8.18 8.11
CA ILE A 373 -0.51 -6.72 7.94
C ILE A 373 0.74 -6.09 8.55
N ILE A 374 1.10 -6.42 9.80
CA ILE A 374 2.29 -5.88 10.46
C ILE A 374 3.55 -6.19 9.63
N LEU A 375 3.69 -7.43 9.14
CA LEU A 375 4.82 -7.82 8.29
C LEU A 375 4.84 -7.05 6.96
N ALA A 376 3.67 -6.76 6.38
CA ALA A 376 3.59 -5.93 5.18
C ALA A 376 3.96 -4.45 5.44
N LEU A 377 3.56 -3.89 6.58
CA LEU A 377 3.96 -2.54 6.98
C LEU A 377 5.48 -2.46 7.23
N ILE A 378 6.07 -3.49 7.86
CA ILE A 378 7.53 -3.62 8.00
C ILE A 378 8.20 -3.76 6.63
N GLY A 379 7.63 -4.57 5.74
CA GLY A 379 8.15 -4.75 4.38
C GLY A 379 8.13 -3.44 3.59
N LEU A 380 7.06 -2.65 3.71
CA LEU A 380 6.95 -1.32 3.10
C LEU A 380 7.99 -0.37 3.70
N PHE A 381 8.12 -0.33 5.03
CA PHE A 381 9.15 0.45 5.70
C PHE A 381 10.55 0.11 5.17
N LEU A 382 10.90 -1.18 5.09
CA LEU A 382 12.19 -1.63 4.56
C LEU A 382 12.36 -1.23 3.08
N PHE A 383 11.34 -1.39 2.26
CA PHE A 383 11.37 -0.97 0.86
C PHE A 383 11.70 0.52 0.73
N GLU A 384 11.00 1.38 1.47
CA GLU A 384 11.17 2.84 1.45
C GLU A 384 12.50 3.30 2.08
N THR A 385 13.11 2.48 2.95
CA THR A 385 14.48 2.73 3.45
C THR A 385 15.57 2.36 2.45
N ILE A 386 15.30 1.47 1.50
CA ILE A 386 16.28 1.03 0.49
C ILE A 386 16.20 1.89 -0.78
N PHE A 387 14.99 2.17 -1.26
CA PHE A 387 14.74 2.84 -2.55
C PHE A 387 14.48 4.34 -2.40
N GLU A 388 14.11 5.02 -3.49
CA GLU A 388 13.71 6.42 -3.50
C GLU A 388 12.69 6.72 -2.38
N ALA A 389 12.95 7.77 -1.60
CA ALA A 389 12.11 8.19 -0.49
C ALA A 389 11.10 9.25 -0.93
N ARG A 390 9.81 9.01 -0.67
CA ARG A 390 8.74 10.00 -0.79
C ARG A 390 7.53 9.61 0.04
N SER A 391 6.94 10.58 0.77
CA SER A 391 5.77 10.34 1.62
C SER A 391 4.53 9.84 0.85
N ARG A 392 4.39 10.11 -0.46
CA ARG A 392 3.30 9.52 -1.27
C ARG A 392 3.40 8.00 -1.41
N TYR A 393 4.60 7.42 -1.27
CA TYR A 393 4.77 5.98 -1.45
C TYR A 393 4.15 5.18 -0.34
N ILE A 394 4.12 5.71 0.90
CA ILE A 394 3.42 5.07 2.01
C ILE A 394 1.90 5.20 1.94
N PHE A 395 1.37 6.13 1.13
CA PHE A 395 -0.06 6.39 0.99
C PHE A 395 -0.86 5.12 0.66
N VAL A 396 -0.28 4.20 -0.12
CA VAL A 396 -0.95 2.94 -0.47
C VAL A 396 -1.36 2.13 0.75
N TYR A 397 -0.62 2.18 1.85
CA TYR A 397 -0.90 1.39 3.06
C TYR A 397 -1.42 2.24 4.23
N VAL A 398 -1.66 3.55 4.05
CA VAL A 398 -2.23 4.42 5.09
C VAL A 398 -3.50 3.84 5.72
N PRO A 399 -4.47 3.28 4.97
CA PRO A 399 -5.64 2.63 5.57
C PRO A 399 -5.29 1.45 6.49
N LEU A 400 -4.22 0.71 6.17
CA LEU A 400 -3.75 -0.40 7.02
C LEU A 400 -3.05 0.12 8.27
N TYR A 401 -2.27 1.22 8.18
CA TYR A 401 -1.75 1.92 9.37
C TYR A 401 -2.88 2.41 10.28
N ILE A 402 -3.96 2.98 9.70
CA ILE A 402 -5.15 3.41 10.44
C ILE A 402 -5.76 2.22 11.19
N PHE A 403 -5.98 1.10 10.49
CA PHE A 403 -6.57 -0.09 11.09
C PHE A 403 -5.73 -0.64 12.26
N ILE A 404 -4.41 -0.75 12.10
CA ILE A 404 -3.50 -1.18 13.16
C ILE A 404 -3.45 -0.15 14.30
N GLY A 405 -3.47 1.14 13.98
CA GLY A 405 -3.58 2.22 14.97
C GLY A 405 -4.85 2.10 15.82
N VAL A 406 -6.01 1.81 15.22
CA VAL A 406 -7.26 1.62 15.96
C VAL A 406 -7.24 0.37 16.85
N ILE A 407 -6.57 -0.70 16.42
CA ILE A 407 -6.29 -1.85 17.31
C ILE A 407 -5.46 -1.40 18.52
N GLY A 408 -4.44 -0.57 18.29
CA GLY A 408 -3.65 0.06 19.35
C GLY A 408 -4.48 0.90 20.32
N ILE A 409 -5.35 1.77 19.81
CA ILE A 409 -6.29 2.57 20.61
C ILE A 409 -7.15 1.67 21.50
N LYS A 410 -7.75 0.62 20.92
CA LYS A 410 -8.54 -0.38 21.68
C LYS A 410 -7.71 -0.98 22.81
N ASN A 411 -6.45 -1.33 22.55
CA ASN A 411 -5.59 -1.94 23.55
C ASN A 411 -5.24 -0.99 24.69
N VAL A 412 -4.92 0.27 24.38
CA VAL A 412 -4.68 1.31 25.38
C VAL A 412 -5.93 1.50 26.25
N LEU A 413 -7.11 1.63 25.66
CA LEU A 413 -8.38 1.78 26.39
C LEU A 413 -8.71 0.57 27.27
N ASN A 414 -8.46 -0.65 26.79
CA ASN A 414 -8.63 -1.87 27.58
C ASN A 414 -7.63 -1.95 28.74
N TRP A 415 -6.40 -1.47 28.55
CA TRP A 415 -5.40 -1.44 29.59
C TRP A 415 -5.71 -0.39 30.68
N THR A 416 -6.08 0.82 30.27
CA THR A 416 -6.46 1.90 31.21
C THR A 416 -7.71 1.53 32.02
N SER A 417 -8.75 0.99 31.38
CA SER A 417 -9.97 0.55 32.06
C SER A 417 -9.70 -0.56 33.09
N ARG A 418 -8.83 -1.54 32.77
CA ARG A 418 -8.39 -2.56 33.73
C ARG A 418 -7.64 -1.95 34.91
N ARG A 419 -6.71 -1.02 34.67
CA ARG A 419 -5.98 -0.34 35.75
C ARG A 419 -6.89 0.46 36.66
N ILE A 420 -7.85 1.21 36.10
CA ILE A 420 -8.83 1.96 36.88
C ILE A 420 -9.67 1.01 37.75
N LYS A 421 -10.12 -0.13 37.20
CA LYS A 421 -10.86 -1.14 37.96
C LYS A 421 -10.02 -1.75 39.09
N CYS A 422 -8.74 -2.07 38.84
CA CYS A 422 -7.83 -2.55 39.87
C CYS A 422 -7.58 -1.51 40.97
N MET A 423 -7.45 -0.22 40.62
CA MET A 423 -7.30 0.87 41.60
C MET A 423 -8.56 1.05 42.46
N LYS A 424 -9.75 1.01 41.85
CA LYS A 424 -11.02 1.04 42.61
C LYS A 424 -11.15 -0.15 43.54
N ASN A 425 -10.82 -1.36 43.08
CA ASN A 425 -10.83 -2.55 43.93
C ASN A 425 -9.83 -2.44 45.09
N ARG A 426 -8.62 -1.93 44.86
CA ARG A 426 -7.63 -1.69 45.95
C ARG A 426 -8.14 -0.66 46.96
N LYS A 427 -8.74 0.45 46.51
CA LYS A 427 -9.34 1.44 47.42
C LYS A 427 -10.47 0.83 48.25
N ASN A 428 -11.33 0.01 47.64
CA ASN A 428 -12.41 -0.68 48.35
C ASN A 428 -11.88 -1.68 49.39
N VAL A 429 -10.80 -2.42 49.06
CA VAL A 429 -10.14 -3.33 50.01
C VAL A 429 -9.54 -2.56 51.20
N ILE A 430 -8.87 -1.42 50.95
CA ILE A 430 -8.31 -0.57 52.01
C ILE A 430 -9.42 0.01 52.91
N LEU A 431 -10.54 0.45 52.33
CA LEU A 431 -11.72 0.95 53.07
C LEU A 431 -12.39 -0.13 53.93
N CYS A 432 -12.44 -1.38 53.48
CA CYS A 432 -12.97 -2.49 54.28
C CYS A 432 -12.06 -2.89 55.45
N ILE A 433 -10.74 -2.69 55.31
CA ILE A 433 -9.78 -2.94 56.40
C ILE A 433 -9.83 -1.80 57.43
N GLY A 434 -9.96 -0.55 57.00
CA GLY A 434 -10.05 0.62 57.89
C GLY A 434 -11.36 0.78 58.67
N LYS A 435 -12.41 0.00 58.36
CA LYS A 435 -13.68 -0.06 59.12
C LYS A 435 -13.75 -1.22 60.12
N ARG A 436 -12.68 -2.00 60.27
CA ARG A 436 -12.57 -3.14 61.20
C ARG A 436 -11.71 -2.84 62.45
N GLN A 437 -11.35 -1.58 62.67
CA GLN A 437 -10.87 -1.06 63.94
C GLN A 437 -12.00 -0.24 64.56
#